data_AF-A0A7C1B9S5-F1
#
_entry.id   AF-A0A7C1B9S5-F1
#
_cell.length_a   1.000
_cell.length_b   1.000
_cell.length_c   1.000
_cell.angle_alpha   90.00
_cell.angle_beta   90.00
_cell.angle_gamma   90.00
#
_symmetry.space_group_name_H-M   'P 1'
#
loop_
_entity.id
_entity.type
_entity.pdbx_description
1 polymer ?
#
loop_
_entity_poly.entity_id
_entity_poly.type
_entity_poly.pdbx_seq_one_letter_code
_entity_poly.pdbx_strand_id
1 'polypeptide(L)'
;MSRLLSVCAIFAGLLVLTAAISAPAAPSVQVYANRLELHRGDDFQIWVSAENPDQEVAVDFYLILRTPDGTYLFWPSFTTTPEWFTVTLPAQFRLDPTMLFEMQVAEASPLGTYTWYGVLTRAGETTIFGSYGQVSVNVVSAGEPLAAFATANPMRGTAPLTVNFHGDATGGMAPYKFYWDFESDGTFESQGQDVQHVYESPGMFEAVLAVVDAGGTEADDYLTINVSAKMTVEVVADPDSGNAPLHVSFMAIVKGGFEPYTYEWDFQGDGKVDDTTRAPEFTYTTEGRYYCTALARDSRGQMAWDIATITVDSPQAPPGMVLVPAGEFTMGSTENGTMSDETPVHQVWLDSYYIDRYPVTNSQYREFVLDTGNPEPAFWDDDNFNQPDQPVVGISQQEAEVYCLWAGKTLPTEAQWEKAAKGPTSRMFPWGDSLPNYGDLWFANLHQKDAAADADGFQYTSPVGYYNGLNPGTGDGKSPYGCYDMAGNVWEYCSDWYASDYYQASPYRNPAGPELGTIKVIRGGSYDSPTWDIRSSRRNWRAPDDWDQFVGFRCAAPAPAASDMYGENR
;
A
#
# COMPACT_ATOMS: atom_id res chain seq x y z
N MET A 1 8.18 -5.19 42.05
CA MET A 1 9.15 -5.37 43.16
C MET A 1 9.11 -4.09 43.97
N SER A 2 8.79 -3.98 45.26
CA SER A 2 8.48 -4.85 46.40
C SER A 2 7.93 -3.87 47.48
N ARG A 3 6.81 -4.03 48.20
CA ARG A 3 6.42 -5.09 49.15
C ARG A 3 4.95 -4.90 49.64
N LEU A 4 4.23 -6.03 49.82
CA LEU A 4 3.17 -6.39 50.81
C LEU A 4 1.91 -5.50 50.93
N LEU A 5 0.64 -5.89 50.65
CA LEU A 5 -0.24 -7.04 51.02
C LEU A 5 -0.54 -7.22 52.54
N SER A 6 -1.74 -6.77 52.99
CA SER A 6 -2.86 -7.59 53.55
C SER A 6 -3.64 -7.02 54.76
N VAL A 7 -4.96 -6.87 54.55
CA VAL A 7 -6.11 -7.43 55.32
C VAL A 7 -6.51 -6.85 56.71
N CYS A 8 -7.71 -6.25 56.70
CA CYS A 8 -8.86 -6.26 57.63
C CYS A 8 -8.75 -6.45 59.16
N ALA A 9 -9.45 -5.51 59.84
CA ALA A 9 -10.55 -5.69 60.81
C ALA A 9 -10.34 -5.46 62.33
N ILE A 10 -10.97 -4.35 62.79
CA ILE A 10 -11.83 -4.16 63.98
C ILE A 10 -11.17 -4.19 65.37
N PHE A 11 -11.04 -3.02 66.03
CA PHE A 11 -11.88 -2.62 67.18
C PHE A 11 -11.71 -1.12 67.47
N ALA A 12 -12.77 -0.55 68.07
CA ALA A 12 -13.11 0.85 68.21
C ALA A 12 -12.18 1.72 69.06
N GLY A 13 -12.21 3.03 68.80
CA GLY A 13 -12.01 4.04 69.83
C GLY A 13 -10.96 5.08 69.50
N LEU A 14 -11.47 6.24 69.04
CA LEU A 14 -10.90 7.57 69.30
C LEU A 14 -9.58 7.93 68.61
N LEU A 15 -9.61 9.16 68.07
CA LEU A 15 -8.51 10.12 67.89
C LEU A 15 -8.05 10.41 66.45
N VAL A 16 -8.11 11.71 66.19
CA VAL A 16 -7.36 12.55 65.24
C VAL A 16 -7.92 12.65 63.82
N LEU A 17 -8.86 13.59 63.67
CA LEU A 17 -8.98 14.40 62.46
C LEU A 17 -7.62 15.08 62.19
N THR A 18 -6.96 14.70 61.10
CA THR A 18 -6.09 15.61 60.34
C THR A 18 -6.67 15.74 58.95
N ALA A 19 -7.52 16.74 58.78
CA ALA A 19 -7.79 17.34 57.48
C ALA A 19 -7.71 18.85 57.68
N ALA A 20 -6.61 19.42 57.20
CA ALA A 20 -6.44 20.86 57.07
C ALA A 20 -7.40 21.35 55.98
N ILE A 21 -8.65 21.55 56.37
CA ILE A 21 -9.52 22.53 55.72
C ILE A 21 -9.18 23.83 56.43
N SER A 22 -8.77 24.87 55.69
CA SER A 22 -8.63 26.22 56.22
C SER A 22 -10.03 26.76 56.55
N ALA A 23 -10.63 26.21 57.61
CA ALA A 23 -11.74 26.85 58.27
C ALA A 23 -11.22 28.18 58.85
N PRO A 24 -11.95 29.29 58.69
CA PRO A 24 -11.61 30.52 59.41
C PRO A 24 -11.46 30.16 60.89
N ALA A 25 -10.40 30.68 61.53
CA ALA A 25 -10.12 30.44 62.94
C ALA A 25 -11.44 30.48 63.72
N ALA A 26 -11.77 29.37 64.40
CA ALA A 26 -13.05 29.26 65.10
C ALA A 26 -13.20 30.51 65.98
N PRO A 27 -14.35 31.21 65.91
CA PRO A 27 -14.51 32.45 66.65
C PRO A 27 -14.38 32.16 68.14
N SER A 28 -13.40 32.81 68.77
CA SER A 28 -13.11 32.65 70.18
C SER A 28 -13.50 33.92 70.94
N VAL A 29 -14.29 33.80 72.01
CA VAL A 29 -14.55 34.92 72.93
C VAL A 29 -13.54 34.83 74.07
N GLN A 30 -12.81 35.92 74.34
CA GLN A 30 -11.88 36.01 75.46
C GLN A 30 -12.46 36.87 76.59
N VAL A 31 -12.52 36.30 77.80
CA VAL A 31 -12.97 37.00 79.01
C VAL A 31 -11.78 37.22 79.94
N TYR A 32 -11.56 38.48 80.33
CA TYR A 32 -10.44 38.89 81.16
C TYR A 32 -10.88 39.04 82.62
N ALA A 33 -10.22 38.33 83.54
CA ALA A 33 -10.51 38.39 84.97
C ALA A 33 -9.53 39.35 85.68
N ASN A 34 -9.82 40.65 85.68
CA ASN A 34 -8.84 41.63 86.18
C ASN A 34 -8.79 41.80 87.71
N ARG A 35 -9.64 41.12 88.52
CA ARG A 35 -9.64 41.28 90.00
C ARG A 35 -10.48 40.29 90.81
N LEU A 36 -10.52 39.01 90.44
CA LEU A 36 -11.22 37.98 91.23
C LEU A 36 -10.21 37.24 92.13
N GLU A 37 -10.17 37.56 93.43
CA GLU A 37 -9.40 36.76 94.40
C GLU A 37 -10.19 35.50 94.74
N LEU A 38 -9.90 34.40 94.03
CA LEU A 38 -10.48 33.09 94.33
C LEU A 38 -9.52 32.24 95.16
N HIS A 39 -10.04 31.63 96.21
CA HIS A 39 -9.35 30.74 97.12
C HIS A 39 -9.57 29.27 96.75
N ARG A 40 -8.79 28.40 97.40
CA ARG A 40 -8.75 26.96 97.13
C ARG A 40 -10.14 26.32 97.32
N GLY A 41 -10.68 25.74 96.24
CA GLY A 41 -11.99 25.08 96.26
C GLY A 41 -13.18 26.02 96.08
N ASP A 42 -12.95 27.28 95.71
CA ASP A 42 -14.03 28.19 95.33
C ASP A 42 -14.64 27.78 93.99
N ASP A 43 -15.96 27.74 93.96
CA ASP A 43 -16.75 27.65 92.73
C ASP A 43 -16.94 29.06 92.15
N PHE A 44 -16.85 29.17 90.83
CA PHE A 44 -17.23 30.39 90.12
C PHE A 44 -18.32 30.08 89.11
N GLN A 45 -19.07 31.11 88.74
CA GLN A 45 -20.15 30.99 87.76
C GLN A 45 -19.80 31.83 86.54
N ILE A 46 -20.07 31.26 85.36
CA ILE A 46 -20.01 31.96 84.10
C ILE A 46 -21.44 32.05 83.55
N TRP A 47 -21.78 33.19 82.98
CA TRP A 47 -22.98 33.36 82.18
C TRP A 47 -22.60 33.66 80.74
N VAL A 48 -23.23 32.93 79.81
CA VAL A 48 -23.04 33.08 78.37
C VAL A 48 -24.39 33.08 77.70
N SER A 49 -24.60 34.03 76.79
CA SER A 49 -25.76 34.04 75.90
C SER A 49 -25.33 34.29 74.47
N ALA A 50 -26.12 33.72 73.56
CA ALA A 50 -26.00 33.83 72.12
C ALA A 50 -27.26 34.51 71.58
N GLU A 51 -27.10 35.60 70.85
CA GLU A 51 -28.22 36.28 70.20
C GLU A 51 -28.10 36.18 68.68
N ASN A 52 -29.21 35.85 68.01
CA ASN A 52 -29.32 35.90 66.54
C ASN A 52 -30.65 36.55 66.13
N PRO A 53 -30.63 37.71 65.46
CA PRO A 53 -29.87 38.92 65.81
C PRO A 53 -30.37 39.60 67.10
N ASP A 54 -31.50 39.16 67.67
CA ASP A 54 -32.06 39.65 68.96
C ASP A 54 -32.89 38.55 69.68
N GLN A 55 -32.76 37.28 69.29
CA GLN A 55 -33.37 36.13 69.98
C GLN A 55 -32.28 35.26 70.59
N GLU A 56 -32.49 34.87 71.86
CA GLU A 56 -31.61 33.92 72.53
C GLU A 56 -31.72 32.54 71.88
N VAL A 57 -30.58 31.96 71.51
CA VAL A 57 -30.48 30.71 70.77
C VAL A 57 -29.53 29.74 71.47
N ALA A 58 -29.91 28.46 71.48
CA ALA A 58 -29.10 27.43 72.11
C ALA A 58 -27.93 27.05 71.19
N VAL A 59 -26.71 27.10 71.74
CA VAL A 59 -25.49 26.80 71.00
C VAL A 59 -24.52 26.05 71.92
N ASP A 60 -23.69 25.19 71.34
CA ASP A 60 -22.71 24.38 72.07
C ASP A 60 -21.34 25.07 72.15
N PHE A 61 -20.76 25.14 73.35
CA PHE A 61 -19.43 25.71 73.59
C PHE A 61 -18.49 24.75 74.31
N TYR A 62 -17.21 24.97 74.07
CA TYR A 62 -16.12 24.55 74.94
C TYR A 62 -15.61 25.73 75.75
N LEU A 63 -15.45 25.53 77.05
CA LEU A 63 -14.71 26.46 77.90
C LEU A 63 -13.27 25.99 78.02
N ILE A 64 -12.35 26.91 77.76
CA ILE A 64 -10.92 26.68 77.81
C ILE A 64 -10.30 27.72 78.74
N LEU A 65 -9.52 27.29 79.71
CA LEU A 65 -8.69 28.19 80.52
C LEU A 65 -7.24 28.08 80.06
N ARG A 66 -6.67 29.20 79.62
CA ARG A 66 -5.26 29.31 79.29
C ARG A 66 -4.49 29.91 80.47
N THR A 67 -3.52 29.14 80.97
CA THR A 67 -2.65 29.56 82.07
C THR A 67 -1.45 30.37 81.55
N PRO A 68 -0.77 31.17 82.38
CA PRO A 68 0.31 32.05 81.92
C PRO A 68 1.54 31.28 81.40
N ASP A 69 1.70 30.02 81.81
CA ASP A 69 2.73 29.09 81.32
C ASP A 69 2.36 28.41 79.99
N GLY A 70 1.19 28.72 79.42
CA GLY A 70 0.73 28.22 78.12
C GLY A 70 -0.01 26.89 78.17
N THR A 71 -0.31 26.36 79.36
CA THR A 71 -1.13 25.15 79.51
C THR A 71 -2.62 25.47 79.31
N TYR A 72 -3.38 24.49 78.79
CA TYR A 72 -4.82 24.60 78.59
C TYR A 72 -5.57 23.60 79.45
N LEU A 73 -6.59 24.08 80.17
CA LEU A 73 -7.60 23.24 80.81
C LEU A 73 -8.88 23.30 80.00
N PHE A 74 -9.46 22.13 79.73
CA PHE A 74 -10.66 21.98 78.93
C PHE A 74 -11.81 21.49 79.80
N TRP A 75 -12.98 22.08 79.60
CA TRP A 75 -14.23 21.54 80.10
C TRP A 75 -15.05 20.98 78.94
N PRO A 76 -15.75 19.84 79.14
CA PRO A 76 -16.57 19.22 78.09
C PRO A 76 -17.68 20.16 77.62
N SER A 77 -18.17 19.94 76.39
CA SER A 77 -19.16 20.81 75.78
C SER A 77 -20.46 20.85 76.58
N PHE A 78 -21.06 22.03 76.61
CA PHE A 78 -22.39 22.25 77.20
C PHE A 78 -23.24 23.07 76.24
N THR A 79 -24.50 22.65 76.09
CA THR A 79 -25.53 23.37 75.34
C THR A 79 -26.13 24.43 76.24
N THR A 80 -25.93 25.71 75.92
CA THR A 80 -26.52 26.78 76.75
C THR A 80 -27.96 27.04 76.34
N THR A 81 -28.90 26.82 77.24
CA THR A 81 -29.94 27.84 77.47
C THR A 81 -29.32 28.95 78.34
N PRO A 82 -29.75 30.21 78.24
CA PRO A 82 -29.13 31.34 78.94
C PRO A 82 -29.27 31.21 80.46
N GLU A 83 -28.33 30.49 81.05
CA GLU A 83 -28.30 30.13 82.46
C GLU A 83 -26.88 30.24 83.01
N TRP A 84 -26.77 30.51 84.30
CA TRP A 84 -25.49 30.49 84.99
C TRP A 84 -25.01 29.05 85.12
N PHE A 85 -23.79 28.78 84.65
CA PHE A 85 -23.15 27.49 84.87
C PHE A 85 -22.01 27.64 85.86
N THR A 86 -21.90 26.67 86.76
CA THR A 86 -20.88 26.65 87.81
C THR A 86 -19.70 25.81 87.35
N VAL A 87 -18.50 26.37 87.44
CA VAL A 87 -17.25 25.71 87.10
C VAL A 87 -16.41 25.62 88.36
N THR A 88 -16.04 24.38 88.71
CA THR A 88 -15.17 24.09 89.85
C THR A 88 -13.73 23.93 89.38
N LEU A 89 -12.80 24.67 89.98
CA LEU A 89 -11.37 24.51 89.67
C LEU A 89 -10.80 23.25 90.33
N PRO A 90 -9.92 22.50 89.64
CA PRO A 90 -9.16 21.43 90.28
C PRO A 90 -8.33 21.96 91.46
N ALA A 91 -8.27 21.20 92.56
CA ALA A 91 -7.70 21.61 93.86
C ALA A 91 -6.21 22.03 93.86
N GLN A 92 -5.54 21.94 92.71
CA GLN A 92 -4.13 22.25 92.48
C GLN A 92 -3.91 23.61 91.79
N PHE A 93 -4.97 24.26 91.29
CA PHE A 93 -4.87 25.53 90.56
C PHE A 93 -5.10 26.75 91.46
N ARG A 94 -4.31 27.81 91.25
CA ARG A 94 -4.57 29.17 91.72
C ARG A 94 -4.76 30.07 90.51
N LEU A 95 -5.82 30.88 90.51
CA LEU A 95 -6.04 31.86 89.45
C LEU A 95 -5.04 33.01 89.59
N ASP A 96 -4.44 33.38 88.46
CA ASP A 96 -3.58 34.55 88.30
C ASP A 96 -4.34 35.59 87.47
N PRO A 97 -4.26 36.90 87.79
CA PRO A 97 -4.92 37.97 87.04
C PRO A 97 -4.51 38.06 85.54
N THR A 98 -3.49 37.33 85.11
CA THR A 98 -3.07 37.22 83.69
C THR A 98 -3.66 36.00 82.96
N MET A 99 -4.46 35.17 83.64
CA MET A 99 -5.14 34.03 83.00
C MET A 99 -6.27 34.49 82.08
N LEU A 100 -6.44 33.77 80.97
CA LEU A 100 -7.46 34.05 79.96
C LEU A 100 -8.44 32.89 79.86
N PHE A 101 -9.72 33.19 80.01
CA PHE A 101 -10.77 32.26 79.62
C PHE A 101 -11.07 32.49 78.14
N GLU A 102 -10.96 31.41 77.37
CA GLU A 102 -11.31 31.36 75.97
C GLU A 102 -12.51 30.44 75.81
N MET A 103 -13.53 30.93 75.13
CA MET A 103 -14.69 30.12 74.75
C MET A 103 -14.65 29.86 73.26
N GLN A 104 -14.76 28.60 72.88
CA GLN A 104 -14.79 28.17 71.48
C GLN A 104 -16.12 27.49 71.16
N VAL A 105 -16.68 27.80 69.99
CA VAL A 105 -17.95 27.23 69.52
C VAL A 105 -17.71 25.81 69.00
N ALA A 106 -18.55 24.86 69.43
CA ALA A 106 -18.50 23.49 68.93
C ALA A 106 -19.26 23.34 67.61
N GLU A 107 -20.49 23.87 67.56
CA GLU A 107 -21.36 23.86 66.37
C GLU A 107 -22.45 24.93 66.54
N ALA A 108 -22.72 25.72 65.49
CA ALA A 108 -23.77 26.75 65.51
C ALA A 108 -24.82 26.45 64.42
N SER A 109 -26.07 26.26 64.83
CA SER A 109 -27.22 26.02 63.95
C SER A 109 -28.44 26.75 64.51
N PRO A 110 -29.20 27.52 63.70
CA PRO A 110 -29.17 27.65 62.24
C PRO A 110 -28.11 28.65 61.67
N LEU A 111 -28.06 28.84 60.35
CA LEU A 111 -27.18 29.84 59.70
C LEU A 111 -27.62 31.27 60.07
N GLY A 112 -26.68 32.19 60.35
CA GLY A 112 -27.00 33.56 60.78
C GLY A 112 -25.83 34.33 61.40
N THR A 113 -26.09 35.57 61.85
CA THR A 113 -25.14 36.37 62.63
C THR A 113 -25.40 36.17 64.12
N TYR A 114 -24.40 35.72 64.86
CA TYR A 114 -24.50 35.47 66.30
C TYR A 114 -23.66 36.46 67.08
N THR A 115 -24.24 37.08 68.11
CA THR A 115 -23.55 37.93 69.08
C THR A 115 -23.41 37.24 70.42
N TRP A 116 -22.21 37.28 70.99
CA TRP A 116 -21.85 36.60 72.24
C TRP A 116 -21.61 37.56 73.38
N TYR A 117 -22.05 37.18 74.59
CA TYR A 117 -21.70 37.87 75.83
C TYR A 117 -21.18 36.86 76.86
N GLY A 118 -20.12 37.23 77.59
CA GLY A 118 -19.54 36.41 78.66
C GLY A 118 -19.35 37.20 79.94
N VAL A 119 -19.80 36.66 81.08
CA VAL A 119 -19.65 37.28 82.40
C VAL A 119 -19.16 36.25 83.41
N LEU A 120 -18.23 36.64 84.30
CA LEU A 120 -17.66 35.79 85.36
C LEU A 120 -17.99 36.37 86.76
N THR A 121 -18.47 35.53 87.68
CA THR A 121 -18.72 35.88 89.10
C THR A 121 -18.33 34.74 90.06
N ARG A 122 -18.16 35.04 91.35
CA ARG A 122 -17.98 34.02 92.40
C ARG A 122 -19.34 33.39 92.75
N ALA A 123 -19.38 32.08 92.97
CA ALA A 123 -20.63 31.38 93.28
C ALA A 123 -21.30 31.95 94.55
N GLY A 124 -22.57 32.37 94.42
CA GLY A 124 -23.36 32.93 95.52
C GLY A 124 -23.23 34.45 95.72
N GLU A 125 -22.40 35.15 94.95
CA GLU A 125 -22.32 36.62 94.95
C GLU A 125 -23.00 37.21 93.71
N THR A 126 -23.88 38.20 93.92
CA THR A 126 -24.53 38.96 92.84
C THR A 126 -23.68 40.11 92.30
N THR A 127 -22.48 40.31 92.84
CA THR A 127 -21.57 41.38 92.40
C THR A 127 -20.73 40.87 91.23
N ILE A 128 -20.95 41.43 90.04
CA ILE A 128 -20.21 41.07 88.83
C ILE A 128 -18.80 41.69 88.90
N PHE A 129 -17.77 40.86 88.80
CA PHE A 129 -16.36 41.29 88.89
C PHE A 129 -15.57 41.13 87.57
N GLY A 130 -16.25 40.89 86.43
CA GLY A 130 -15.63 40.60 85.12
C GLY A 130 -15.85 41.66 84.03
N SER A 131 -14.97 41.66 83.02
CA SER A 131 -15.06 42.49 81.81
C SER A 131 -16.11 41.98 80.81
N TYR A 132 -16.75 42.88 80.07
CA TYR A 132 -17.64 42.57 78.95
C TYR A 132 -16.85 42.40 77.64
N GLY A 133 -17.07 41.29 76.92
CA GLY A 133 -16.53 41.06 75.58
C GLY A 133 -17.66 40.71 74.60
N GLN A 134 -17.63 41.31 73.40
CA GLN A 134 -18.61 41.07 72.32
C GLN A 134 -17.88 40.57 71.07
N VAL A 135 -18.39 39.51 70.44
CA VAL A 135 -17.93 39.01 69.13
C VAL A 135 -19.15 38.70 68.26
N SER A 136 -19.11 39.09 66.99
CA SER A 136 -20.13 38.74 66.00
C SER A 136 -19.60 37.72 64.99
N VAL A 137 -20.37 36.66 64.71
CA VAL A 137 -19.97 35.55 63.82
C VAL A 137 -21.03 35.33 62.77
N ASN A 138 -20.65 35.27 61.49
CA ASN A 138 -21.55 34.94 60.37
C ASN A 138 -21.35 33.48 59.93
N VAL A 139 -22.42 32.68 59.95
CA VAL A 139 -22.40 31.27 59.50
C VAL A 139 -23.22 31.14 58.21
N VAL A 140 -22.61 30.69 57.10
CA VAL A 140 -23.24 30.48 55.78
C VAL A 140 -23.12 29.02 55.32
N SER A 141 -24.04 28.54 54.46
CA SER A 141 -23.98 27.17 53.91
C SER A 141 -22.88 27.06 52.85
N ALA A 142 -22.16 25.92 52.82
CA ALA A 142 -21.33 25.57 51.68
C ALA A 142 -22.24 25.28 50.47
N GLY A 143 -21.94 25.85 49.30
CA GLY A 143 -22.66 25.53 48.06
C GLY A 143 -22.33 24.11 47.56
N GLU A 144 -23.05 23.62 46.55
CA GLU A 144 -22.71 22.35 45.88
C GLU A 144 -21.29 22.42 45.29
N PRO A 145 -20.48 21.35 45.40
CA PRO A 145 -19.12 21.35 44.87
C PRO A 145 -19.13 21.45 43.34
N LEU A 146 -18.12 22.11 42.78
CA LEU A 146 -17.93 22.21 41.33
C LEU A 146 -17.71 20.81 40.72
N ALA A 147 -18.39 20.53 39.61
CA ALA A 147 -18.21 19.35 38.79
C ALA A 147 -18.15 19.73 37.31
N ALA A 148 -17.23 19.14 36.56
CA ALA A 148 -17.06 19.31 35.13
C ALA A 148 -17.64 18.11 34.34
N PHE A 149 -18.11 18.36 33.12
CA PHE A 149 -18.57 17.32 32.20
C PHE A 149 -18.06 17.60 30.79
N ALA A 150 -17.32 16.64 30.22
CA ALA A 150 -16.81 16.72 28.88
C ALA A 150 -17.59 15.80 27.94
N THR A 151 -17.86 16.25 26.72
CA THR A 151 -18.37 15.41 25.63
C THR A 151 -17.60 15.67 24.34
N ALA A 152 -17.48 14.66 23.49
CA ALA A 152 -16.78 14.76 22.21
C ALA A 152 -17.50 13.99 21.10
N ASN A 153 -17.44 14.51 19.87
CA ASN A 153 -17.97 13.84 18.69
C ASN A 153 -17.13 14.16 17.43
N PRO A 154 -16.57 13.16 16.73
CA PRO A 154 -16.58 11.72 17.06
C PRO A 154 -15.51 11.34 18.09
N MET A 155 -15.76 10.31 18.92
CA MET A 155 -14.75 9.76 19.86
C MET A 155 -13.71 8.82 19.21
N ARG A 156 -13.85 8.55 17.92
CA ARG A 156 -12.94 7.68 17.17
C ARG A 156 -12.96 8.00 15.68
N GLY A 157 -11.87 7.71 14.97
CA GLY A 157 -11.78 7.90 13.53
C GLY A 157 -10.35 7.68 13.01
N THR A 158 -10.08 8.08 11.77
CA THR A 158 -8.74 7.94 11.15
C THR A 158 -8.03 9.28 11.09
N ALA A 159 -6.72 9.29 11.31
CA ALA A 159 -5.91 10.50 11.17
C ALA A 159 -5.92 11.05 9.72
N PRO A 160 -5.98 12.38 9.53
CA PRO A 160 -6.27 13.40 10.54
C PRO A 160 -7.73 13.37 11.01
N LEU A 161 -7.95 13.35 12.33
CA LEU A 161 -9.30 13.28 12.91
C LEU A 161 -9.68 14.61 13.57
N THR A 162 -10.65 15.31 12.99
CA THR A 162 -11.27 16.48 13.61
C THR A 162 -12.36 16.06 14.60
N VAL A 163 -12.23 16.50 15.85
CA VAL A 163 -13.17 16.21 16.93
C VAL A 163 -13.72 17.52 17.49
N ASN A 164 -15.05 17.58 17.65
CA ASN A 164 -15.71 18.69 18.34
C ASN A 164 -15.91 18.31 19.81
N PHE A 165 -15.50 19.20 20.70
CA PHE A 165 -15.58 19.04 22.15
C PHE A 165 -16.54 20.06 22.74
N HIS A 166 -17.31 19.64 23.73
CA HIS A 166 -18.23 20.48 24.49
C HIS A 166 -18.04 20.24 25.98
N GLY A 167 -17.89 21.33 26.73
CA GLY A 167 -17.73 21.33 28.19
C GLY A 167 -18.98 21.87 28.88
N ASP A 168 -19.33 21.27 30.01
CA ASP A 168 -20.41 21.71 30.89
C ASP A 168 -19.93 21.69 32.36
N ALA A 169 -20.62 22.42 33.23
CA ALA A 169 -20.27 22.55 34.64
C ALA A 169 -21.49 22.76 35.54
N THR A 170 -21.48 22.12 36.71
CA THR A 170 -22.51 22.27 37.76
C THR A 170 -21.88 22.52 39.12
N GLY A 171 -22.62 23.13 40.05
CA GLY A 171 -22.09 23.52 41.37
C GLY A 171 -21.07 24.67 41.29
N GLY A 172 -20.41 24.98 42.41
CA GLY A 172 -19.45 26.09 42.46
C GLY A 172 -20.08 27.48 42.23
N MET A 173 -19.23 28.47 41.92
CA MET A 173 -19.63 29.86 41.69
C MET A 173 -19.50 30.26 40.22
N ALA A 174 -20.61 30.45 39.52
CA ALA A 174 -20.60 31.02 38.16
C ALA A 174 -20.02 32.46 38.14
N PRO A 175 -19.44 32.94 37.02
CA PRO A 175 -19.26 32.25 35.74
C PRO A 175 -18.06 31.28 35.72
N TYR A 176 -18.13 30.29 34.82
CA TYR A 176 -17.07 29.27 34.64
C TYR A 176 -16.13 29.60 33.49
N LYS A 177 -14.91 29.09 33.57
CA LYS A 177 -13.92 29.08 32.49
C LYS A 177 -13.54 27.64 32.16
N PHE A 178 -13.44 27.34 30.88
CA PHE A 178 -13.16 26.00 30.36
C PHE A 178 -11.80 25.98 29.66
N TYR A 179 -10.95 25.04 30.05
CA TYR A 179 -9.61 24.84 29.53
C TYR A 179 -9.48 23.39 29.04
N TRP A 180 -8.89 23.20 27.87
CA TRP A 180 -8.76 21.88 27.24
C TRP A 180 -7.29 21.55 27.03
N ASP A 181 -6.89 20.37 27.51
CA ASP A 181 -5.61 19.69 27.24
C ASP A 181 -5.94 18.42 26.45
N PHE A 182 -5.62 18.38 25.15
CA PHE A 182 -6.05 17.28 24.27
C PHE A 182 -5.12 16.06 24.30
N GLU A 183 -3.95 16.20 24.92
CA GLU A 183 -2.84 15.24 24.87
C GLU A 183 -2.43 14.75 26.28
N SER A 184 -3.05 15.31 27.32
CA SER A 184 -2.76 15.09 28.74
C SER A 184 -1.30 15.36 29.10
N ASP A 185 -0.72 16.39 28.51
CA ASP A 185 0.69 16.78 28.74
C ASP A 185 0.85 17.84 29.84
N GLY A 186 -0.26 18.34 30.38
CA GLY A 186 -0.32 19.38 31.40
C GLY A 186 -0.30 20.79 30.84
N THR A 187 -0.36 20.96 29.52
CA THR A 187 -0.55 22.25 28.86
C THR A 187 -1.95 22.35 28.27
N PHE A 188 -2.53 23.55 28.26
CA PHE A 188 -3.87 23.76 27.70
C PHE A 188 -3.75 24.36 26.30
N GLU A 189 -4.13 23.61 25.27
CA GLU A 189 -4.08 24.07 23.88
C GLU A 189 -5.26 24.98 23.51
N SER A 190 -6.38 24.85 24.22
CA SER A 190 -7.61 25.58 23.87
C SER A 190 -8.42 26.03 25.07
N GLN A 191 -9.24 27.05 24.86
CA GLN A 191 -10.10 27.66 25.86
C GLN A 191 -11.47 27.96 25.26
N GLY A 192 -12.53 27.63 25.98
CA GLY A 192 -13.90 27.81 25.53
C GLY A 192 -14.79 26.61 25.82
N GLN A 193 -16.09 26.86 25.89
CA GLN A 193 -17.08 25.82 26.16
C GLN A 193 -17.21 24.84 24.98
N ASP A 194 -17.20 25.37 23.76
CA ASP A 194 -17.22 24.60 22.52
C ASP A 194 -15.91 24.85 21.76
N VAL A 195 -15.15 23.77 21.51
CA VAL A 195 -13.86 23.84 20.83
C VAL A 195 -13.71 22.69 19.83
N GLN A 196 -12.76 22.83 18.91
CA GLN A 196 -12.41 21.80 17.94
C GLN A 196 -10.91 21.55 17.97
N HIS A 197 -10.52 20.28 17.85
CA HIS A 197 -9.12 19.85 17.78
C HIS A 197 -8.93 18.81 16.67
N VAL A 198 -7.74 18.78 16.07
CA VAL A 198 -7.39 17.86 14.98
C VAL A 198 -6.21 16.98 15.41
N TYR A 199 -6.47 15.68 15.55
CA TYR A 199 -5.43 14.70 15.82
C TYR A 199 -4.78 14.25 14.51
N GLU A 200 -3.57 14.75 14.25
CA GLU A 200 -2.82 14.52 13.00
C GLU A 200 -2.19 13.11 12.91
N SER A 201 -1.94 12.48 14.06
CA SER A 201 -1.29 11.17 14.15
C SER A 201 -2.20 10.12 14.79
N PRO A 202 -2.06 8.84 14.41
CA PRO A 202 -2.79 7.76 15.07
C PRO A 202 -2.29 7.58 16.51
N GLY A 203 -3.21 7.29 17.41
CA GLY A 203 -2.94 7.17 18.84
C GLY A 203 -4.21 7.04 19.66
N MET A 204 -4.03 6.74 20.93
CA MET A 204 -5.06 6.84 21.94
C MET A 204 -4.75 8.10 22.75
N PHE A 205 -5.60 9.10 22.63
CA PHE A 205 -5.42 10.40 23.29
C PHE A 205 -6.42 10.53 24.43
N GLU A 206 -5.97 11.09 25.54
CA GLU A 206 -6.82 11.43 26.68
C GLU A 206 -6.99 12.94 26.72
N ALA A 207 -8.16 13.42 26.32
CA ALA A 207 -8.49 14.83 26.38
C ALA A 207 -9.04 15.16 27.78
N VAL A 208 -8.46 16.16 28.42
CA VAL A 208 -8.83 16.67 29.74
C VAL A 208 -9.57 17.99 29.57
N LEU A 209 -10.74 18.08 30.18
CA LEU A 209 -11.43 19.34 30.43
C LEU A 209 -11.14 19.77 31.87
N ALA A 210 -10.58 20.96 32.06
CA ALA A 210 -10.50 21.63 33.35
C ALA A 210 -11.47 22.81 33.39
N VAL A 211 -12.32 22.84 34.43
CA VAL A 211 -13.27 23.93 34.67
C VAL A 211 -12.86 24.69 35.92
N VAL A 212 -12.76 26.01 35.80
CA VAL A 212 -12.49 26.91 36.93
C VAL A 212 -13.69 27.82 37.18
N ASP A 213 -14.18 27.84 38.42
CA ASP A 213 -15.27 28.73 38.83
C ASP A 213 -14.76 30.14 39.21
N ALA A 214 -15.69 31.07 39.48
CA ALA A 214 -15.36 32.45 39.84
C ALA A 214 -14.66 32.58 41.21
N GLY A 215 -14.78 31.57 42.07
CA GLY A 215 -14.09 31.47 43.36
C GLY A 215 -12.67 30.91 43.24
N GLY A 216 -12.29 30.40 42.06
CA GLY A 216 -11.00 29.76 41.80
C GLY A 216 -10.96 28.27 42.14
N THR A 217 -12.12 27.63 42.34
CA THR A 217 -12.23 26.18 42.50
C THR A 217 -12.06 25.51 41.13
N GLU A 218 -11.36 24.38 41.09
CA GLU A 218 -11.10 23.62 39.85
C GLU A 218 -11.76 22.24 39.92
N ALA A 219 -12.25 21.75 38.78
CA ALA A 219 -12.75 20.39 38.60
C ALA A 219 -12.46 19.90 37.17
N ASP A 220 -12.17 18.61 37.03
CA ASP A 220 -11.74 18.00 35.77
C ASP A 220 -12.67 16.88 35.29
N ASP A 221 -12.71 16.64 33.98
CA ASP A 221 -13.30 15.45 33.35
C ASP A 221 -12.43 14.98 32.15
N TYR A 222 -12.54 13.70 31.78
CA TYR A 222 -11.63 13.04 30.83
C TYR A 222 -12.38 12.30 29.72
N LEU A 223 -11.84 12.37 28.50
CA LEU A 223 -12.35 11.64 27.33
C LEU A 223 -11.24 10.92 26.60
N THR A 224 -11.46 9.65 26.25
CA THR A 224 -10.53 8.90 25.39
C THR A 224 -10.93 9.03 23.92
N ILE A 225 -10.04 9.60 23.10
CA ILE A 225 -10.18 9.68 21.64
C ILE A 225 -9.28 8.64 20.98
N ASN A 226 -9.88 7.76 20.18
CA ASN A 226 -9.15 6.69 19.49
C ASN A 226 -8.96 7.01 18.00
N VAL A 227 -7.73 7.37 17.64
CA VAL A 227 -7.35 7.76 16.28
C VAL A 227 -6.56 6.62 15.64
N SER A 228 -7.11 6.05 14.58
CA SER A 228 -6.50 4.93 13.85
C SER A 228 -5.66 5.42 12.67
N ALA A 229 -4.66 4.64 12.28
CA ALA A 229 -3.83 4.94 11.12
C ALA A 229 -4.66 4.83 9.82
N LYS A 230 -4.40 5.72 8.86
CA LYS A 230 -4.98 5.61 7.53
C LYS A 230 -4.52 4.31 6.87
N MET A 231 -5.47 3.56 6.30
CA MET A 231 -5.18 2.37 5.52
C MET A 231 -4.36 2.73 4.28
N THR A 232 -3.32 1.94 4.02
CA THR A 232 -2.54 1.98 2.78
C THR A 232 -2.44 0.57 2.19
N VAL A 233 -2.28 0.50 0.88
CA VAL A 233 -1.99 -0.73 0.14
C VAL A 233 -0.66 -0.53 -0.55
N GLU A 234 0.11 -1.61 -0.66
CA GLU A 234 1.33 -1.70 -1.44
C GLU A 234 1.20 -2.95 -2.33
N VAL A 235 1.30 -2.78 -3.65
CA VAL A 235 1.28 -3.87 -4.61
C VAL A 235 2.71 -4.34 -4.86
N VAL A 236 2.94 -5.63 -4.66
CA VAL A 236 4.17 -6.31 -5.07
C VAL A 236 3.86 -7.18 -6.28
N ALA A 237 4.68 -7.08 -7.32
CA ALA A 237 4.63 -7.91 -8.51
C ALA A 237 6.00 -8.56 -8.75
N ASP A 238 6.03 -9.85 -9.05
CA ASP A 238 7.26 -10.59 -9.34
C ASP A 238 7.04 -11.61 -10.48
N PRO A 239 7.76 -11.50 -11.60
CA PRO A 239 8.57 -10.35 -12.03
C PRO A 239 7.69 -9.14 -12.42
N ASP A 240 8.26 -7.92 -12.35
CA ASP A 240 7.60 -6.69 -12.83
C ASP A 240 7.91 -6.37 -14.32
N SER A 241 8.80 -7.15 -14.93
CA SER A 241 9.20 -7.00 -16.32
C SER A 241 9.72 -8.29 -16.96
N GLY A 242 9.58 -8.40 -18.28
CA GLY A 242 10.11 -9.54 -19.06
C GLY A 242 9.41 -9.70 -20.41
N ASN A 243 9.77 -10.73 -21.17
CA ASN A 243 9.20 -10.96 -22.49
C ASN A 243 7.82 -11.63 -22.40
N ALA A 244 6.95 -11.31 -23.35
CA ALA A 244 5.69 -12.02 -23.56
C ALA A 244 5.91 -13.50 -23.98
N PRO A 245 5.10 -14.46 -23.46
CA PRO A 245 4.15 -14.30 -22.36
C PRO A 245 4.85 -14.18 -21.00
N LEU A 246 4.49 -13.17 -20.22
CA LEU A 246 5.04 -12.89 -18.90
C LEU A 246 4.06 -13.32 -17.81
N HIS A 247 4.39 -14.40 -17.09
CA HIS A 247 3.64 -14.85 -15.91
C HIS A 247 4.11 -14.08 -14.67
N VAL A 248 3.19 -13.39 -13.98
CA VAL A 248 3.47 -12.52 -12.84
C VAL A 248 2.68 -12.97 -11.62
N SER A 249 3.37 -13.10 -10.48
CA SER A 249 2.75 -13.28 -9.17
C SER A 249 2.55 -11.93 -8.49
N PHE A 250 1.35 -11.68 -7.96
CA PHE A 250 1.00 -10.45 -7.27
C PHE A 250 0.75 -10.67 -5.78
N MET A 251 0.95 -9.63 -4.98
CA MET A 251 0.54 -9.60 -3.58
C MET A 251 0.16 -8.19 -3.14
N ALA A 252 -1.01 -8.06 -2.51
CA ALA A 252 -1.41 -6.83 -1.84
C ALA A 252 -1.00 -6.86 -0.36
N ILE A 253 -0.17 -5.90 0.05
CA ILE A 253 0.26 -5.67 1.43
C ILE A 253 -0.54 -4.50 2.01
N VAL A 254 -1.43 -4.78 2.96
CA VAL A 254 -2.25 -3.75 3.62
C VAL A 254 -1.60 -3.36 4.96
N LYS A 255 -1.52 -2.05 5.23
CA LYS A 255 -1.08 -1.48 6.52
C LYS A 255 -2.17 -0.54 7.03
N GLY A 256 -2.51 -0.63 8.32
CA GLY A 256 -3.60 0.16 8.93
C GLY A 256 -5.00 -0.38 8.60
N GLY A 257 -6.05 0.38 8.91
CA GLY A 257 -7.44 -0.07 8.73
C GLY A 257 -7.87 -1.21 9.68
N PHE A 258 -9.04 -1.79 9.43
CA PHE A 258 -9.63 -2.84 10.25
C PHE A 258 -9.91 -4.13 9.48
N GLU A 259 -9.29 -5.22 9.91
CA GLU A 259 -9.57 -6.55 9.37
C GLU A 259 -11.05 -6.99 9.54
N PRO A 260 -11.54 -7.93 8.71
CA PRO A 260 -10.88 -8.50 7.53
C PRO A 260 -10.86 -7.53 6.34
N TYR A 261 -9.92 -7.75 5.42
CA TYR A 261 -9.81 -7.00 4.17
C TYR A 261 -10.41 -7.78 2.99
N THR A 262 -10.96 -7.06 2.02
CA THR A 262 -11.32 -7.59 0.69
C THR A 262 -10.46 -6.91 -0.38
N TYR A 263 -10.24 -7.60 -1.50
CA TYR A 263 -9.37 -7.14 -2.59
C TYR A 263 -10.14 -7.11 -3.92
N GLU A 264 -9.79 -6.17 -4.78
CA GLU A 264 -10.21 -6.09 -6.18
C GLU A 264 -8.96 -5.76 -7.02
N TRP A 265 -8.66 -6.58 -8.02
CA TRP A 265 -7.52 -6.42 -8.92
C TRP A 265 -7.98 -6.08 -10.33
N ASP A 266 -7.29 -5.17 -11.00
CA ASP A 266 -7.41 -4.87 -12.43
C ASP A 266 -6.00 -4.95 -13.01
N PHE A 267 -5.66 -6.05 -13.69
CA PHE A 267 -4.28 -6.31 -14.11
C PHE A 267 -3.90 -5.50 -15.35
N GLN A 268 -4.87 -5.12 -16.18
CA GLN A 268 -4.61 -4.43 -17.45
C GLN A 268 -4.88 -2.92 -17.37
N GLY A 269 -5.52 -2.44 -16.29
CA GLY A 269 -5.88 -1.04 -16.09
C GLY A 269 -7.10 -0.63 -16.91
N ASP A 270 -7.99 -1.56 -17.25
CA ASP A 270 -9.16 -1.31 -18.11
C ASP A 270 -10.42 -0.87 -17.34
N GLY A 271 -10.32 -0.80 -16.01
CA GLY A 271 -11.39 -0.44 -15.10
C GLY A 271 -12.31 -1.60 -14.71
N LYS A 272 -11.99 -2.84 -15.09
CA LYS A 272 -12.74 -4.04 -14.69
C LYS A 272 -11.97 -4.84 -13.65
N VAL A 273 -12.72 -5.48 -12.76
CA VAL A 273 -12.15 -6.36 -11.74
C VAL A 273 -11.90 -7.74 -12.35
N ASP A 274 -10.64 -8.16 -12.35
CA ASP A 274 -10.16 -9.45 -12.83
C ASP A 274 -10.09 -10.50 -11.71
N ASP A 275 -9.68 -10.11 -10.50
CA ASP A 275 -9.48 -11.03 -9.37
C ASP A 275 -9.83 -10.36 -8.02
N THR A 276 -10.07 -11.16 -6.97
CA THR A 276 -10.46 -10.70 -5.63
C THR A 276 -9.69 -11.36 -4.49
N THR A 277 -8.69 -12.19 -4.82
CA THR A 277 -7.82 -12.86 -3.86
C THR A 277 -6.70 -11.92 -3.40
N ARG A 278 -6.02 -12.27 -2.30
CA ARG A 278 -4.92 -11.44 -1.77
C ARG A 278 -3.64 -11.53 -2.60
N ALA A 279 -3.40 -12.68 -3.24
CA ALA A 279 -2.17 -12.98 -3.96
C ALA A 279 -2.48 -13.76 -5.25
N PRO A 280 -3.02 -13.09 -6.28
CA PRO A 280 -3.33 -13.72 -7.55
C PRO A 280 -2.10 -13.88 -8.45
N GLU A 281 -2.26 -14.63 -9.52
CA GLU A 281 -1.30 -14.75 -10.62
C GLU A 281 -1.99 -14.33 -11.93
N PHE A 282 -1.24 -13.69 -12.84
CA PHE A 282 -1.74 -13.29 -14.15
C PHE A 282 -0.64 -13.40 -15.21
N THR A 283 -1.02 -13.81 -16.43
CA THR A 283 -0.09 -13.90 -17.57
C THR A 283 -0.39 -12.81 -18.58
N TYR A 284 0.53 -11.87 -18.75
CA TYR A 284 0.49 -10.92 -19.85
C TYR A 284 1.02 -11.61 -21.10
N THR A 285 0.14 -11.90 -22.04
CA THR A 285 0.53 -12.62 -23.24
C THR A 285 1.36 -11.79 -24.20
N THR A 286 1.44 -10.47 -23.98
CA THR A 286 1.88 -9.55 -25.02
C THR A 286 2.55 -8.27 -24.57
N GLU A 287 3.38 -7.77 -25.49
CA GLU A 287 4.21 -6.59 -25.24
C GLU A 287 3.36 -5.36 -24.92
N GLY A 288 3.83 -4.57 -23.97
CA GLY A 288 3.11 -3.42 -23.51
C GLY A 288 3.51 -3.02 -22.10
N ARG A 289 3.01 -1.85 -21.70
CA ARG A 289 3.16 -1.35 -20.34
C ARG A 289 1.79 -1.34 -19.69
N TYR A 290 1.61 -2.19 -18.69
CA TYR A 290 0.35 -2.38 -17.97
C TYR A 290 0.41 -1.70 -16.60
N TYR A 291 -0.73 -1.19 -16.16
CA TYR A 291 -0.89 -0.53 -14.87
C TYR A 291 -1.83 -1.38 -14.00
N CYS A 292 -1.26 -2.39 -13.36
CA CYS A 292 -2.01 -3.28 -12.48
C CYS A 292 -2.43 -2.51 -11.23
N THR A 293 -3.74 -2.42 -10.96
CA THR A 293 -4.27 -1.76 -9.77
C THR A 293 -4.78 -2.78 -8.77
N ALA A 294 -4.52 -2.56 -7.49
CA ALA A 294 -5.15 -3.31 -6.40
C ALA A 294 -5.88 -2.37 -5.46
N LEU A 295 -7.17 -2.60 -5.26
CA LEU A 295 -8.00 -1.91 -4.29
C LEU A 295 -8.25 -2.83 -3.10
N ALA A 296 -7.86 -2.40 -1.90
CA ALA A 296 -8.26 -3.06 -0.66
C ALA A 296 -9.36 -2.27 0.05
N ARG A 297 -10.25 -3.00 0.71
CA ARG A 297 -11.35 -2.44 1.50
C ARG A 297 -11.40 -3.12 2.86
N ASP A 298 -11.51 -2.35 3.92
CA ASP A 298 -11.54 -2.84 5.30
C ASP A 298 -12.98 -3.11 5.78
N SER A 299 -13.12 -3.70 6.98
CA SER A 299 -14.44 -4.05 7.55
C SER A 299 -15.34 -2.86 7.90
N ARG A 300 -14.81 -1.64 7.85
CA ARG A 300 -15.54 -0.38 8.09
C ARG A 300 -15.77 0.41 6.79
N GLY A 301 -15.40 -0.14 5.64
CA GLY A 301 -15.60 0.45 4.33
C GLY A 301 -14.52 1.45 3.92
N GLN A 302 -13.42 1.58 4.69
CA GLN A 302 -12.26 2.36 4.26
C GLN A 302 -11.64 1.71 3.03
N MET A 303 -11.21 2.53 2.07
CA MET A 303 -10.57 2.09 0.84
C MET A 303 -9.16 2.64 0.74
N ALA A 304 -8.27 1.85 0.17
CA ALA A 304 -6.94 2.27 -0.25
C ALA A 304 -6.54 1.42 -1.46
N TRP A 305 -5.75 2.00 -2.35
CA TRP A 305 -5.30 1.34 -3.56
C TRP A 305 -3.85 1.69 -3.85
N ASP A 306 -3.22 0.87 -4.68
CA ASP A 306 -1.88 1.10 -5.21
C ASP A 306 -1.78 0.51 -6.63
N ILE A 307 -0.75 0.93 -7.37
CA ILE A 307 -0.52 0.53 -8.77
C ILE A 307 0.89 -0.02 -8.93
N ALA A 308 0.99 -1.21 -9.51
CA ALA A 308 2.24 -1.75 -10.06
C ALA A 308 2.29 -1.53 -11.58
N THR A 309 3.45 -1.08 -12.07
CA THR A 309 3.70 -1.02 -13.51
C THR A 309 4.35 -2.34 -13.95
N ILE A 310 3.74 -3.04 -14.90
CA ILE A 310 4.32 -4.25 -15.51
C ILE A 310 4.80 -3.91 -16.93
N THR A 311 6.06 -4.22 -17.23
CA THR A 311 6.64 -3.97 -18.57
C THR A 311 6.87 -5.28 -19.29
N VAL A 312 6.10 -5.50 -20.35
CA VAL A 312 6.20 -6.71 -21.16
C VAL A 312 6.88 -6.35 -22.47
N ASP A 313 8.01 -6.99 -22.74
CA ASP A 313 8.78 -6.85 -23.97
C ASP A 313 8.28 -7.84 -25.04
N SER A 314 8.70 -7.61 -26.29
CA SER A 314 8.37 -8.49 -27.41
C SER A 314 8.72 -9.94 -27.11
N PRO A 315 7.91 -10.92 -27.55
CA PRO A 315 8.27 -12.33 -27.45
C PRO A 315 9.66 -12.60 -28.05
N GLN A 316 10.57 -13.14 -27.25
CA GLN A 316 11.89 -13.51 -27.76
C GLN A 316 11.72 -14.65 -28.77
N ALA A 317 12.22 -14.46 -29.99
CA ALA A 317 12.19 -15.52 -30.99
C ALA A 317 12.95 -16.76 -30.48
N PRO A 318 12.45 -17.99 -30.76
CA PRO A 318 13.19 -19.21 -30.46
C PRO A 318 14.63 -19.12 -31.00
N PRO A 319 15.62 -19.74 -30.33
CA PRO A 319 16.99 -19.73 -30.80
C PRO A 319 17.09 -20.12 -32.29
N GLY A 320 17.76 -19.28 -33.09
CA GLY A 320 17.92 -19.50 -34.53
C GLY A 320 16.77 -19.02 -35.41
N MET A 321 15.67 -18.51 -34.85
CA MET A 321 14.53 -17.95 -35.59
C MET A 321 14.46 -16.43 -35.52
N VAL A 322 13.65 -15.84 -36.39
CA VAL A 322 13.29 -14.42 -36.38
C VAL A 322 11.78 -14.25 -36.39
N LEU A 323 11.26 -13.22 -35.71
CA LEU A 323 9.84 -12.88 -35.73
C LEU A 323 9.50 -12.14 -37.02
N VAL A 324 8.51 -12.64 -37.75
CA VAL A 324 7.82 -11.88 -38.79
C VAL A 324 6.49 -11.39 -38.20
N PRO A 325 6.32 -10.07 -37.98
CA PRO A 325 5.13 -9.53 -37.36
C PRO A 325 3.85 -9.81 -38.17
N ALA A 326 2.72 -9.90 -37.47
CA ALA A 326 1.42 -9.95 -38.10
C ALA A 326 1.20 -8.71 -38.98
N GLY A 327 0.45 -8.87 -40.06
CA GLY A 327 0.06 -7.74 -40.91
C GLY A 327 -0.03 -8.09 -42.38
N GLU A 328 -0.49 -7.10 -43.13
CA GLU A 328 -0.64 -7.16 -44.58
C GLU A 328 0.71 -7.04 -45.30
N PHE A 329 0.86 -7.75 -46.41
CA PHE A 329 1.92 -7.52 -47.39
C PHE A 329 1.40 -7.80 -48.81
N THR A 330 2.13 -7.27 -49.79
CA THR A 330 1.82 -7.43 -51.21
C THR A 330 2.57 -8.64 -51.78
N MET A 331 1.85 -9.69 -52.15
CA MET A 331 2.36 -10.95 -52.69
C MET A 331 2.33 -10.95 -54.22
N GLY A 332 3.37 -11.50 -54.84
CA GLY A 332 3.60 -11.49 -56.30
C GLY A 332 4.37 -10.27 -56.79
N SER A 333 4.51 -10.13 -58.11
CA SER A 333 5.21 -8.98 -58.72
C SER A 333 4.56 -8.52 -60.02
N THR A 334 4.85 -7.28 -60.42
CA THR A 334 4.59 -6.74 -61.76
C THR A 334 5.87 -6.18 -62.42
N GLU A 335 7.03 -6.48 -61.84
CA GLU A 335 8.32 -5.97 -62.31
C GLU A 335 8.77 -6.65 -63.61
N ASN A 336 9.79 -6.07 -64.26
CA ASN A 336 10.36 -6.67 -65.46
C ASN A 336 10.99 -8.04 -65.14
N GLY A 337 10.65 -9.07 -65.90
CA GLY A 337 11.05 -10.46 -65.63
C GLY A 337 10.07 -11.27 -64.80
N THR A 338 8.94 -10.69 -64.37
CA THR A 338 7.84 -11.40 -63.71
C THR A 338 7.27 -12.52 -64.59
N MET A 339 7.17 -13.72 -64.03
CA MET A 339 6.53 -14.87 -64.68
C MET A 339 5.01 -14.85 -64.49
N SER A 340 4.27 -15.55 -65.35
CA SER A 340 2.80 -15.55 -65.30
C SER A 340 2.25 -16.09 -63.97
N ASP A 341 2.96 -17.01 -63.34
CA ASP A 341 2.60 -17.61 -62.05
C ASP A 341 2.89 -16.72 -60.84
N GLU A 342 3.60 -15.60 -61.03
CA GLU A 342 3.83 -14.56 -60.01
C GLU A 342 2.73 -13.49 -60.00
N THR A 343 1.69 -13.66 -60.83
CA THR A 343 0.60 -12.70 -61.05
C THR A 343 -0.78 -13.33 -60.82
N PRO A 344 -1.82 -12.56 -60.43
CA PRO A 344 -1.78 -11.14 -60.13
C PRO A 344 -1.12 -10.83 -58.78
N VAL A 345 -0.61 -9.61 -58.66
CA VAL A 345 -0.27 -9.05 -57.36
C VAL A 345 -1.54 -8.89 -56.53
N HIS A 346 -1.51 -9.35 -55.28
CA HIS A 346 -2.65 -9.32 -54.37
C HIS A 346 -2.19 -9.06 -52.92
N GLN A 347 -3.10 -8.54 -52.10
CA GLN A 347 -2.83 -8.33 -50.67
C GLN A 347 -3.06 -9.62 -49.90
N VAL A 348 -2.15 -9.91 -48.98
CA VAL A 348 -2.24 -11.04 -48.06
C VAL A 348 -1.97 -10.56 -46.64
N TRP A 349 -2.86 -10.91 -45.72
CA TRP A 349 -2.65 -10.78 -44.29
C TRP A 349 -2.08 -12.08 -43.72
N LEU A 350 -0.96 -11.97 -43.02
CA LEU A 350 -0.40 -13.07 -42.23
C LEU A 350 -0.46 -12.75 -40.74
N ASP A 351 -0.81 -13.75 -39.93
CA ASP A 351 -0.56 -13.70 -38.49
C ASP A 351 0.95 -13.66 -38.22
N SER A 352 1.33 -13.30 -36.99
CA SER A 352 2.73 -13.35 -36.57
C SER A 352 3.22 -14.79 -36.56
N TYR A 353 4.44 -15.00 -37.03
CA TYR A 353 5.10 -16.32 -37.01
C TYR A 353 6.60 -16.14 -36.85
N TYR A 354 7.26 -17.19 -36.38
CA TYR A 354 8.70 -17.29 -36.42
C TYR A 354 9.12 -18.06 -37.66
N ILE A 355 10.25 -17.67 -38.26
CA ILE A 355 10.88 -18.42 -39.34
C ILE A 355 12.37 -18.55 -39.06
N ASP A 356 12.97 -19.67 -39.45
CA ASP A 356 14.39 -19.89 -39.27
C ASP A 356 15.19 -18.79 -39.99
N ARG A 357 16.19 -18.27 -39.28
CA ARG A 357 17.09 -17.22 -39.79
C ARG A 357 17.86 -17.70 -41.01
N TYR A 358 18.19 -18.99 -41.05
CA TYR A 358 19.00 -19.66 -42.05
C TYR A 358 18.27 -20.92 -42.54
N PRO A 359 18.60 -21.46 -43.73
CA PRO A 359 18.24 -22.83 -44.08
C PRO A 359 18.73 -23.84 -43.03
N VAL A 360 18.09 -25.00 -42.93
CA VAL A 360 18.54 -26.08 -42.04
C VAL A 360 19.91 -26.57 -42.49
N THR A 361 20.86 -26.65 -41.55
CA THR A 361 22.23 -27.06 -41.84
C THR A 361 22.42 -28.57 -41.77
N ASN A 362 23.50 -29.07 -42.37
CA ASN A 362 23.88 -30.48 -42.23
C ASN A 362 24.15 -30.87 -40.76
N SER A 363 24.73 -29.98 -39.95
CA SER A 363 24.92 -30.25 -38.52
C SER A 363 23.59 -30.45 -37.79
N GLN A 364 22.61 -29.61 -38.04
CA GLN A 364 21.26 -29.73 -37.48
C GLN A 364 20.55 -30.99 -37.97
N TYR A 365 20.61 -31.27 -39.27
CA TYR A 365 19.99 -32.48 -39.84
C TYR A 365 20.67 -33.77 -39.33
N ARG A 366 21.97 -33.72 -39.05
CA ARG A 366 22.69 -34.86 -38.46
C ARG A 366 22.19 -35.20 -37.07
N GLU A 367 21.82 -34.21 -36.26
CA GLU A 367 21.19 -34.45 -34.95
C GLU A 367 19.86 -35.20 -35.12
N PHE A 368 19.04 -34.78 -36.07
CA PHE A 368 17.79 -35.46 -36.42
C PHE A 368 18.00 -36.92 -36.84
N VAL A 369 18.95 -37.17 -37.75
CA VAL A 369 19.28 -38.55 -38.19
C VAL A 369 19.74 -39.41 -37.01
N LEU A 370 20.59 -38.88 -36.13
CA LEU A 370 21.07 -39.59 -34.95
C LEU A 370 19.97 -39.90 -33.93
N ASP A 371 19.03 -38.98 -33.73
CA ASP A 371 17.94 -39.14 -32.74
C ASP A 371 16.84 -40.08 -33.24
N THR A 372 16.54 -40.03 -34.54
CA THR A 372 15.38 -40.72 -35.12
C THR A 372 15.72 -42.01 -35.88
N GLY A 373 16.96 -42.16 -36.33
CA GLY A 373 17.37 -43.24 -37.24
C GLY A 373 16.83 -43.08 -38.66
N ASN A 374 16.38 -41.89 -39.06
CA ASN A 374 15.99 -41.61 -40.44
C ASN A 374 17.17 -41.82 -41.41
N PRO A 375 16.90 -42.22 -42.67
CA PRO A 375 17.95 -42.36 -43.68
C PRO A 375 18.73 -41.06 -43.91
N GLU A 376 20.00 -41.21 -44.28
CA GLU A 376 20.83 -40.08 -44.69
C GLU A 376 20.38 -39.55 -46.08
N PRO A 377 20.42 -38.23 -46.33
CA PRO A 377 20.07 -37.62 -47.62
C PRO A 377 20.91 -38.10 -48.80
N ALA A 378 20.42 -37.87 -50.03
CA ALA A 378 21.00 -38.40 -51.27
C ALA A 378 22.43 -37.91 -51.62
N PHE A 379 22.95 -36.88 -50.93
CA PHE A 379 24.30 -36.32 -51.15
C PHE A 379 25.12 -36.22 -49.85
N TRP A 380 24.77 -37.00 -48.83
CA TRP A 380 25.38 -36.91 -47.50
C TRP A 380 26.88 -37.24 -47.46
N ASP A 381 27.34 -38.08 -48.38
CA ASP A 381 28.75 -38.47 -48.55
C ASP A 381 29.51 -37.61 -49.57
N ASP A 382 28.88 -36.57 -50.14
CA ASP A 382 29.52 -35.68 -51.10
C ASP A 382 30.14 -34.46 -50.38
N ASP A 383 31.46 -34.33 -50.45
CA ASP A 383 32.23 -33.25 -49.80
C ASP A 383 31.81 -31.84 -50.25
N ASN A 384 31.15 -31.71 -51.41
CA ASN A 384 30.62 -30.43 -51.89
C ASN A 384 29.35 -29.97 -51.14
N PHE A 385 28.66 -30.89 -50.47
CA PHE A 385 27.34 -30.66 -49.87
C PHE A 385 27.23 -31.09 -48.41
N ASN A 386 28.25 -31.69 -47.81
CA ASN A 386 28.18 -32.33 -46.48
C ASN A 386 28.82 -31.52 -45.33
N GLN A 387 29.29 -30.30 -45.58
CA GLN A 387 29.98 -29.51 -44.55
C GLN A 387 28.98 -29.07 -43.46
N PRO A 388 29.39 -28.99 -42.17
CA PRO A 388 28.48 -28.78 -41.04
C PRO A 388 27.58 -27.54 -41.13
N ASP A 389 28.11 -26.45 -41.69
CA ASP A 389 27.41 -25.16 -41.79
C ASP A 389 26.77 -24.91 -43.17
N GLN A 390 26.90 -25.86 -44.11
CA GLN A 390 26.17 -25.82 -45.37
C GLN A 390 24.70 -26.21 -45.17
N PRO A 391 23.78 -25.70 -46.00
CA PRO A 391 22.40 -26.16 -46.01
C PRO A 391 22.35 -27.66 -46.38
N VAL A 392 21.47 -28.40 -45.71
CA VAL A 392 21.19 -29.79 -46.10
C VAL A 392 20.44 -29.80 -47.45
N VAL A 393 20.84 -30.69 -48.35
CA VAL A 393 20.26 -30.88 -49.69
C VAL A 393 20.07 -32.37 -50.00
N GLY A 394 19.43 -32.70 -51.12
CA GLY A 394 19.17 -34.10 -51.49
C GLY A 394 18.09 -34.75 -50.62
N ILE A 395 17.17 -33.94 -50.11
CA ILE A 395 16.04 -34.35 -49.31
C ILE A 395 14.75 -34.15 -50.11
N SER A 396 13.79 -35.03 -49.88
CA SER A 396 12.42 -34.91 -50.36
C SER A 396 11.64 -33.90 -49.51
N GLN A 397 10.52 -33.42 -50.04
CA GLN A 397 9.65 -32.52 -49.29
C GLN A 397 9.07 -33.19 -48.04
N GLN A 398 8.81 -34.51 -48.11
CA GLN A 398 8.33 -35.28 -46.97
C GLN A 398 9.38 -35.38 -45.85
N GLU A 399 10.66 -35.56 -46.20
CA GLU A 399 11.74 -35.56 -45.22
C GLU A 399 11.91 -34.18 -44.56
N ALA A 400 11.73 -33.09 -45.32
CA ALA A 400 11.71 -31.74 -44.78
C ALA A 400 10.59 -31.57 -43.73
N GLU A 401 9.37 -32.00 -44.05
CA GLU A 401 8.22 -31.95 -43.12
C GLU A 401 8.48 -32.77 -41.85
N VAL A 402 9.03 -33.98 -41.99
CA VAL A 402 9.34 -34.85 -40.85
C VAL A 402 10.41 -34.22 -39.95
N TYR A 403 11.45 -33.61 -40.52
CA TYR A 403 12.43 -32.87 -39.75
C TYR A 403 11.78 -31.69 -39.00
N CYS A 404 10.95 -30.90 -39.69
CA CYS A 404 10.27 -29.76 -39.06
C CYS A 404 9.45 -30.22 -37.85
N LEU A 405 8.67 -31.29 -37.99
CA LEU A 405 7.86 -31.85 -36.91
C LEU A 405 8.72 -32.34 -35.74
N TRP A 406 9.84 -33.02 -36.01
CA TRP A 406 10.80 -33.44 -34.98
C TRP A 406 11.37 -32.23 -34.22
N ALA A 407 11.67 -31.14 -34.93
CA ALA A 407 12.16 -29.90 -34.34
C ALA A 407 11.07 -29.07 -33.63
N GLY A 408 9.81 -29.53 -33.59
CA GLY A 408 8.68 -28.79 -33.02
C GLY A 408 8.21 -27.60 -33.87
N LYS A 409 8.42 -27.68 -35.19
CA LYS A 409 8.20 -26.63 -36.19
C LYS A 409 7.36 -27.16 -37.36
N THR A 410 7.15 -26.35 -38.39
CA THR A 410 6.54 -26.73 -39.69
C THR A 410 7.38 -26.19 -40.85
N LEU A 411 7.09 -26.60 -42.08
CA LEU A 411 7.52 -25.80 -43.24
C LEU A 411 6.74 -24.47 -43.27
N PRO A 412 7.34 -23.38 -43.79
CA PRO A 412 6.61 -22.15 -44.07
C PRO A 412 5.62 -22.37 -45.21
N THR A 413 4.50 -21.64 -45.18
CA THR A 413 3.70 -21.46 -46.39
C THR A 413 4.45 -20.62 -47.41
N GLU A 414 4.08 -20.72 -48.68
CA GLU A 414 4.64 -19.89 -49.75
C GLU A 414 4.50 -18.38 -49.42
N ALA A 415 3.35 -18.00 -48.87
CA ALA A 415 3.09 -16.62 -48.46
C ALA A 415 3.95 -16.19 -47.26
N GLN A 416 4.12 -17.07 -46.26
CA GLN A 416 5.05 -16.81 -45.17
C GLN A 416 6.46 -16.59 -45.70
N TRP A 417 6.96 -17.51 -46.52
CA TRP A 417 8.29 -17.40 -47.11
C TRP A 417 8.47 -16.08 -47.89
N GLU A 418 7.52 -15.72 -48.75
CA GLU A 418 7.64 -14.49 -49.56
C GLU A 418 7.61 -13.24 -48.68
N LYS A 419 6.74 -13.17 -47.66
CA LYS A 419 6.73 -12.05 -46.71
C LYS A 419 8.08 -11.94 -45.99
N ALA A 420 8.62 -13.07 -45.51
CA ALA A 420 9.91 -13.10 -44.80
C ALA A 420 11.07 -12.57 -45.68
N ALA A 421 11.05 -12.86 -46.98
CA ALA A 421 12.05 -12.38 -47.93
C ALA A 421 11.83 -10.89 -48.28
N LYS A 422 10.59 -10.53 -48.64
CA LYS A 422 10.26 -9.28 -49.34
C LYS A 422 9.96 -8.10 -48.41
N GLY A 423 9.45 -8.38 -47.21
CA GLY A 423 8.94 -7.36 -46.29
C GLY A 423 7.72 -6.61 -46.82
N PRO A 424 7.29 -5.54 -46.11
CA PRO A 424 6.06 -4.83 -46.42
C PRO A 424 6.19 -3.87 -47.63
N THR A 425 7.41 -3.51 -48.04
CA THR A 425 7.66 -2.48 -49.08
C THR A 425 7.84 -3.04 -50.49
N SER A 426 7.50 -4.31 -50.71
CA SER A 426 7.57 -4.98 -52.01
C SER A 426 8.95 -4.93 -52.71
N ARG A 427 9.99 -5.49 -52.08
CA ARG A 427 11.37 -5.55 -52.63
C ARG A 427 11.57 -6.64 -53.69
N MET A 428 12.45 -6.40 -54.67
CA MET A 428 12.82 -7.40 -55.68
C MET A 428 13.66 -8.55 -55.11
N PHE A 429 14.64 -8.23 -54.25
CA PHE A 429 15.47 -9.17 -53.51
C PHE A 429 15.36 -8.91 -52.00
N PRO A 430 15.83 -9.83 -51.12
CA PRO A 430 15.74 -9.64 -49.66
C PRO A 430 16.41 -8.35 -49.17
N TRP A 431 17.58 -8.03 -49.72
CA TRP A 431 18.35 -6.83 -49.37
C TRP A 431 17.82 -5.53 -50.01
N GLY A 432 16.95 -5.62 -51.02
CA GLY A 432 16.42 -4.45 -51.74
C GLY A 432 16.33 -4.69 -53.26
N ASP A 433 16.39 -3.61 -54.04
CA ASP A 433 16.17 -3.65 -55.49
C ASP A 433 17.45 -3.61 -56.32
N SER A 434 18.61 -3.58 -55.67
CA SER A 434 19.91 -3.67 -56.34
C SER A 434 20.19 -5.10 -56.79
N LEU A 435 20.86 -5.23 -57.95
CA LEU A 435 21.34 -6.52 -58.46
C LEU A 435 22.18 -7.28 -57.41
N PRO A 436 22.23 -8.63 -57.48
CA PRO A 436 22.94 -9.46 -56.51
C PRO A 436 24.45 -9.28 -56.52
N ASN A 437 24.98 -8.58 -57.51
CA ASN A 437 26.35 -8.10 -57.56
C ASN A 437 26.37 -6.57 -57.76
N TYR A 438 27.07 -5.86 -56.88
CA TYR A 438 27.27 -4.41 -57.00
C TYR A 438 28.72 -4.05 -56.72
N GLY A 439 29.42 -3.57 -57.76
CA GLY A 439 30.87 -3.44 -57.71
C GLY A 439 31.52 -4.82 -57.57
N ASP A 440 32.39 -4.98 -56.57
CA ASP A 440 33.08 -6.24 -56.25
C ASP A 440 32.39 -7.04 -55.13
N LEU A 441 31.16 -6.65 -54.74
CA LEU A 441 30.41 -7.30 -53.65
C LEU A 441 29.27 -8.16 -54.18
N TRP A 442 29.12 -9.34 -53.58
CA TRP A 442 28.03 -10.29 -53.81
C TRP A 442 27.09 -10.36 -52.61
N PHE A 443 25.79 -10.49 -52.84
CA PHE A 443 24.77 -10.52 -51.77
C PHE A 443 24.10 -11.90 -51.60
N ALA A 444 24.41 -12.84 -52.50
CA ALA A 444 23.88 -14.19 -52.52
C ALA A 444 24.85 -15.12 -53.28
N ASN A 445 24.66 -16.44 -53.09
CA ASN A 445 25.31 -17.49 -53.86
C ASN A 445 24.41 -17.89 -55.05
N LEU A 446 24.85 -17.69 -56.29
CA LEU A 446 24.05 -17.88 -57.49
C LEU A 446 24.91 -18.16 -58.74
N HIS A 447 24.30 -18.74 -59.78
CA HIS A 447 25.00 -18.95 -61.04
C HIS A 447 24.82 -17.78 -61.99
N GLN A 448 25.90 -17.07 -62.28
CA GLN A 448 25.92 -16.08 -63.35
C GLN A 448 26.49 -16.68 -64.64
N LYS A 449 25.62 -16.85 -65.65
CA LYS A 449 25.91 -17.53 -66.93
C LYS A 449 27.19 -17.09 -67.65
N ASP A 450 27.62 -15.85 -67.47
CA ASP A 450 28.80 -15.26 -68.11
C ASP A 450 29.97 -15.03 -67.14
N ALA A 451 29.87 -15.51 -65.90
CA ALA A 451 30.92 -15.42 -64.88
C ALA A 451 31.59 -16.78 -64.65
N ALA A 452 32.74 -16.79 -63.96
CA ALA A 452 33.31 -18.03 -63.43
C ALA A 452 32.31 -18.68 -62.46
N ALA A 453 32.32 -20.01 -62.38
CA ALA A 453 31.36 -20.77 -61.57
C ALA A 453 31.42 -20.43 -60.07
N ASP A 454 32.51 -19.82 -59.61
CA ASP A 454 32.80 -19.42 -58.23
C ASP A 454 32.97 -17.90 -58.10
N ALA A 455 32.42 -17.10 -59.04
CA ALA A 455 32.60 -15.66 -59.05
C ALA A 455 32.07 -14.96 -57.78
N ASP A 456 31.10 -15.57 -57.11
CA ASP A 456 30.52 -15.16 -55.83
C ASP A 456 31.22 -15.75 -54.59
N GLY A 457 32.28 -16.54 -54.81
CA GLY A 457 33.06 -17.23 -53.79
C GLY A 457 32.81 -18.74 -53.68
N PHE A 458 31.76 -19.29 -54.30
CA PHE A 458 31.42 -20.72 -54.16
C PHE A 458 30.93 -21.34 -55.47
N GLN A 459 31.45 -22.53 -55.80
CA GLN A 459 30.96 -23.31 -56.94
C GLN A 459 29.66 -24.09 -56.62
N TYR A 460 29.43 -24.39 -55.35
CA TYR A 460 28.29 -25.17 -54.83
C TYR A 460 27.66 -24.41 -53.66
N THR A 461 26.94 -25.09 -52.77
CA THR A 461 26.37 -24.45 -51.59
C THR A 461 27.42 -23.77 -50.72
N SER A 462 27.09 -22.58 -50.21
CA SER A 462 27.91 -21.84 -49.26
C SER A 462 27.45 -22.16 -47.83
N PRO A 463 28.31 -21.93 -46.81
CA PRO A 463 27.84 -21.89 -45.43
C PRO A 463 26.64 -20.93 -45.30
N VAL A 464 25.66 -21.29 -44.49
CA VAL A 464 24.49 -20.43 -44.28
C VAL A 464 24.91 -19.10 -43.64
N GLY A 465 24.31 -18.00 -44.11
CA GLY A 465 24.62 -16.66 -43.64
C GLY A 465 25.98 -16.11 -44.07
N TYR A 466 26.62 -16.69 -45.09
CA TYR A 466 27.93 -16.24 -45.55
C TYR A 466 27.89 -14.80 -46.08
N TYR A 467 26.83 -14.40 -46.80
CA TYR A 467 26.67 -13.05 -47.36
C TYR A 467 26.08 -12.08 -46.33
N ASN A 468 26.87 -11.75 -45.31
CA ASN A 468 26.45 -10.94 -44.16
C ASN A 468 27.09 -9.55 -44.11
N GLY A 469 27.83 -9.16 -45.15
CA GLY A 469 28.55 -7.88 -45.23
C GLY A 469 29.82 -7.80 -44.38
N LEU A 470 30.17 -8.85 -43.65
CA LEU A 470 31.39 -8.96 -42.84
C LEU A 470 32.44 -9.85 -43.51
N ASN A 471 32.02 -10.81 -44.33
CA ASN A 471 32.92 -11.68 -45.07
C ASN A 471 33.52 -10.96 -46.30
N PRO A 472 34.80 -11.21 -46.66
CA PRO A 472 35.43 -10.59 -47.82
C PRO A 472 34.64 -10.81 -49.12
N GLY A 473 34.46 -9.74 -49.90
CA GLY A 473 33.73 -9.80 -51.17
C GLY A 473 32.21 -9.92 -51.04
N THR A 474 31.66 -9.79 -49.83
CA THR A 474 30.21 -9.91 -49.59
C THR A 474 29.57 -8.58 -49.19
N GLY A 475 28.37 -8.34 -49.71
CA GLY A 475 27.39 -7.40 -49.15
C GLY A 475 26.49 -8.09 -48.11
N ASP A 476 25.59 -7.32 -47.50
CA ASP A 476 24.62 -7.84 -46.53
C ASP A 476 23.34 -8.31 -47.25
N GLY A 477 23.23 -9.61 -47.49
CA GLY A 477 22.10 -10.26 -48.18
C GLY A 477 20.84 -10.42 -47.31
N LYS A 478 20.82 -9.84 -46.11
CA LYS A 478 19.76 -9.99 -45.11
C LYS A 478 18.40 -9.42 -45.58
N SER A 479 17.34 -10.15 -45.29
CA SER A 479 15.95 -9.71 -45.48
C SER A 479 15.53 -8.62 -44.47
N PRO A 480 14.40 -7.93 -44.69
CA PRO A 480 13.90 -6.90 -43.77
C PRO A 480 13.65 -7.40 -42.34
N TYR A 481 13.34 -8.70 -42.20
CA TYR A 481 13.04 -9.35 -40.92
C TYR A 481 14.23 -10.13 -40.36
N GLY A 482 15.38 -10.08 -41.02
CA GLY A 482 16.61 -10.68 -40.52
C GLY A 482 16.93 -12.09 -41.01
N CYS A 483 16.23 -12.59 -42.04
CA CYS A 483 16.55 -13.88 -42.66
C CYS A 483 17.73 -13.73 -43.64
N TYR A 484 18.61 -14.72 -43.70
CA TYR A 484 19.67 -14.83 -44.69
C TYR A 484 19.37 -15.95 -45.67
N ASP A 485 20.06 -15.93 -46.82
CA ASP A 485 19.95 -16.94 -47.88
C ASP A 485 18.51 -17.16 -48.39
N MET A 486 17.65 -16.14 -48.25
CA MET A 486 16.32 -16.15 -48.88
C MET A 486 16.43 -15.98 -50.41
N ALA A 487 17.62 -15.65 -50.93
CA ALA A 487 17.89 -15.60 -52.36
C ALA A 487 19.20 -16.35 -52.62
N GLY A 488 19.16 -17.34 -53.52
CA GLY A 488 20.30 -18.18 -53.85
C GLY A 488 20.63 -19.26 -52.81
N ASN A 489 21.83 -19.82 -52.89
CA ASN A 489 22.33 -20.97 -52.12
C ASN A 489 21.53 -22.26 -52.37
N VAL A 490 20.32 -22.38 -51.86
CA VAL A 490 19.43 -23.53 -52.12
C VAL A 490 18.00 -23.08 -52.31
N TRP A 491 17.30 -23.75 -53.23
CA TRP A 491 15.84 -23.68 -53.27
C TRP A 491 15.28 -24.23 -51.96
N GLU A 492 14.17 -23.66 -51.49
CA GLU A 492 13.59 -24.05 -50.20
C GLU A 492 12.16 -24.53 -50.36
N TYR A 493 11.88 -25.75 -49.90
CA TYR A 493 10.52 -26.28 -49.86
C TYR A 493 9.58 -25.43 -49.00
N CYS A 494 8.37 -25.20 -49.50
CA CYS A 494 7.23 -24.70 -48.74
C CYS A 494 6.19 -25.83 -48.54
N SER A 495 5.24 -25.62 -47.63
CA SER A 495 4.14 -26.58 -47.41
C SER A 495 3.18 -26.70 -48.59
N ASP A 496 3.05 -25.62 -49.38
CA ASP A 496 2.01 -25.41 -50.36
C ASP A 496 2.13 -26.37 -51.55
N TRP A 497 0.99 -26.86 -52.02
CA TRP A 497 0.91 -27.42 -53.37
C TRP A 497 1.07 -26.30 -54.40
N TYR A 498 1.84 -26.54 -55.46
CA TYR A 498 2.01 -25.57 -56.53
C TYR A 498 0.81 -25.63 -57.49
N ALA A 499 0.22 -24.46 -57.75
CA ALA A 499 -0.64 -24.21 -58.90
C ALA A 499 -0.29 -22.84 -59.50
N SER A 500 -0.14 -22.81 -60.81
CA SER A 500 0.30 -21.62 -61.55
C SER A 500 -0.70 -20.47 -61.52
N ASP A 501 -1.98 -20.76 -61.30
CA ASP A 501 -3.08 -19.79 -61.25
C ASP A 501 -3.57 -19.49 -59.81
N TYR A 502 -2.94 -20.07 -58.77
CA TYR A 502 -3.40 -19.94 -57.39
C TYR A 502 -3.54 -18.49 -56.92
N TYR A 503 -2.66 -17.59 -57.37
CA TYR A 503 -2.70 -16.17 -56.98
C TYR A 503 -4.01 -15.47 -57.41
N GLN A 504 -4.75 -16.00 -58.40
CA GLN A 504 -6.05 -15.47 -58.82
C GLN A 504 -7.18 -15.78 -57.82
N ALA A 505 -7.01 -16.83 -57.02
CA ALA A 505 -7.99 -17.33 -56.06
C ALA A 505 -7.47 -17.36 -54.61
N SER A 506 -6.27 -16.84 -54.37
CA SER A 506 -5.62 -16.82 -53.07
C SER A 506 -6.49 -16.09 -52.03
N PRO A 507 -6.81 -16.72 -50.88
CA PRO A 507 -7.55 -16.06 -49.83
C PRO A 507 -6.71 -14.95 -49.19
N TYR A 508 -7.39 -13.92 -48.69
CA TYR A 508 -6.74 -12.77 -48.08
C TYR A 508 -5.92 -13.13 -46.83
N ARG A 509 -6.40 -14.04 -45.97
CA ARG A 509 -5.79 -14.32 -44.66
C ARG A 509 -5.15 -15.70 -44.62
N ASN A 510 -3.86 -15.75 -44.25
CA ASN A 510 -3.08 -16.99 -44.09
C ASN A 510 -3.25 -18.02 -45.23
N PRO A 511 -3.02 -17.65 -46.50
CA PRO A 511 -3.08 -18.61 -47.60
C PRO A 511 -2.03 -19.72 -47.43
N ALA A 512 -2.44 -20.95 -47.77
CA ALA A 512 -1.64 -22.17 -47.61
C ALA A 512 -1.58 -23.01 -48.91
N GLY A 513 -1.84 -22.37 -50.05
CA GLY A 513 -1.92 -23.03 -51.35
C GLY A 513 -3.24 -23.76 -51.60
N PRO A 514 -3.39 -24.42 -52.76
CA PRO A 514 -4.48 -25.33 -53.05
C PRO A 514 -4.49 -26.52 -52.07
N GLU A 515 -5.68 -27.06 -51.77
CA GLU A 515 -5.83 -28.20 -50.87
C GLU A 515 -5.14 -29.48 -51.37
N LEU A 516 -5.05 -29.65 -52.70
CA LEU A 516 -4.50 -30.83 -53.36
C LEU A 516 -3.58 -30.42 -54.51
N GLY A 517 -2.56 -31.25 -54.78
CA GLY A 517 -1.65 -31.06 -55.91
C GLY A 517 -0.75 -32.26 -56.13
N THR A 518 0.13 -32.15 -57.12
CA THR A 518 1.10 -33.19 -57.49
C THR A 518 2.55 -32.74 -57.37
N ILE A 519 2.79 -31.45 -57.16
CA ILE A 519 4.10 -30.81 -57.09
C ILE A 519 4.07 -29.74 -55.99
N LYS A 520 5.16 -29.59 -55.26
CA LYS A 520 5.29 -28.67 -54.12
C LYS A 520 6.00 -27.40 -54.54
N VAL A 521 5.64 -26.29 -53.90
CA VAL A 521 6.31 -25.00 -54.10
C VAL A 521 7.73 -25.07 -53.53
N ILE A 522 8.69 -24.55 -54.28
CA ILE A 522 10.02 -24.18 -53.80
C ILE A 522 10.30 -22.70 -54.11
N ARG A 523 11.07 -22.04 -53.23
CA ARG A 523 11.34 -20.59 -53.30
C ARG A 523 12.84 -20.27 -53.17
N GLY A 524 13.24 -19.07 -53.60
CA GLY A 524 14.56 -18.49 -53.32
C GLY A 524 15.63 -18.66 -54.39
N GLY A 525 15.54 -19.65 -55.27
CA GLY A 525 16.65 -19.98 -56.17
C GLY A 525 17.80 -20.66 -55.44
N SER A 526 18.82 -21.10 -56.18
CA SER A 526 19.97 -21.84 -55.64
C SER A 526 21.30 -21.29 -56.13
N TYR A 527 22.41 -21.90 -55.69
CA TYR A 527 23.76 -21.65 -56.21
C TYR A 527 23.84 -21.87 -57.74
N ASP A 528 22.96 -22.68 -58.33
CA ASP A 528 22.91 -22.94 -59.78
C ASP A 528 21.85 -22.08 -60.51
N SER A 529 21.24 -21.12 -59.80
CA SER A 529 20.16 -20.29 -60.37
C SER A 529 20.68 -18.97 -60.92
N PRO A 530 20.15 -18.49 -62.07
CA PRO A 530 20.45 -17.16 -62.57
C PRO A 530 19.75 -16.05 -61.77
N THR A 531 20.22 -14.81 -61.91
CA THR A 531 19.72 -13.63 -61.17
C THR A 531 18.19 -13.46 -61.20
N TRP A 532 17.53 -13.76 -62.32
CA TRP A 532 16.07 -13.59 -62.43
C TRP A 532 15.27 -14.65 -61.67
N ASP A 533 15.92 -15.73 -61.24
CA ASP A 533 15.31 -16.88 -60.58
C ASP A 533 15.48 -16.85 -59.04
N ILE A 534 16.32 -15.94 -58.53
CA ILE A 534 16.53 -15.69 -57.09
C ILE A 534 15.73 -14.49 -56.55
N ARG A 535 14.77 -13.96 -57.32
CA ARG A 535 13.90 -12.84 -56.89
C ARG A 535 12.94 -13.30 -55.79
N SER A 536 12.62 -12.40 -54.86
CA SER A 536 11.74 -12.69 -53.72
C SER A 536 10.35 -13.21 -54.14
N SER A 537 9.83 -12.78 -55.30
CA SER A 537 8.52 -13.21 -55.84
C SER A 537 8.57 -14.46 -56.71
N ARG A 538 9.76 -14.92 -57.11
CA ARG A 538 9.90 -16.05 -58.04
C ARG A 538 9.41 -17.34 -57.37
N ARG A 539 8.58 -18.09 -58.10
CA ARG A 539 7.99 -19.37 -57.68
C ARG A 539 8.55 -20.51 -58.52
N ASN A 540 8.98 -21.60 -57.92
CA ASN A 540 9.30 -22.80 -58.69
C ASN A 540 8.67 -24.01 -58.00
N TRP A 541 8.86 -25.19 -58.58
CA TRP A 541 8.22 -26.39 -58.07
C TRP A 541 9.07 -27.64 -58.29
N ARG A 542 8.83 -28.64 -57.44
CA ARG A 542 9.40 -29.98 -57.54
C ARG A 542 8.39 -31.06 -57.19
N ALA A 543 8.61 -32.27 -57.66
CA ALA A 543 7.84 -33.40 -57.17
C ALA A 543 8.14 -33.60 -55.67
N PRO A 544 7.17 -34.04 -54.85
CA PRO A 544 7.38 -34.20 -53.41
C PRO A 544 8.49 -35.19 -53.05
N ASP A 545 8.75 -36.16 -53.94
CA ASP A 545 9.73 -37.23 -53.81
C ASP A 545 11.06 -36.96 -54.56
N ASP A 546 11.24 -35.75 -55.12
CA ASP A 546 12.51 -35.35 -55.73
C ASP A 546 13.58 -35.09 -54.67
N TRP A 547 14.80 -35.54 -54.95
CA TRP A 547 16.00 -35.39 -54.11
C TRP A 547 17.09 -34.68 -54.94
N ASP A 548 17.01 -33.35 -54.97
CA ASP A 548 17.92 -32.51 -55.76
C ASP A 548 19.05 -31.92 -54.90
N GLN A 549 20.26 -31.84 -55.48
CA GLN A 549 21.45 -31.27 -54.82
C GLN A 549 21.38 -29.75 -54.56
N PHE A 550 20.36 -29.08 -55.09
CA PHE A 550 20.16 -27.64 -54.97
C PHE A 550 18.86 -27.29 -54.22
N VAL A 551 18.16 -28.27 -53.65
CA VAL A 551 16.93 -28.06 -52.87
C VAL A 551 17.17 -28.48 -51.43
N GLY A 552 16.94 -27.55 -50.52
CA GLY A 552 16.87 -27.74 -49.07
C GLY A 552 15.57 -27.15 -48.53
N PHE A 553 15.61 -26.65 -47.30
CA PHE A 553 14.44 -26.05 -46.65
C PHE A 553 14.83 -25.22 -45.42
N ARG A 554 13.87 -24.44 -44.93
CA ARG A 554 13.91 -23.79 -43.62
C ARG A 554 12.59 -24.02 -42.90
N CYS A 555 12.57 -23.92 -41.58
CA CYS A 555 11.35 -24.13 -40.82
C CYS A 555 10.66 -22.80 -40.46
N ALA A 556 9.37 -22.90 -40.11
CA ALA A 556 8.57 -21.87 -39.47
C ALA A 556 7.92 -22.42 -38.19
N ALA A 557 7.48 -21.53 -37.31
CA ALA A 557 6.75 -21.88 -36.09
C ALA A 557 5.69 -20.81 -35.78
N PRO A 558 4.58 -21.16 -35.12
CA PRO A 558 3.60 -20.17 -34.68
C PRO A 558 4.23 -19.18 -33.70
N ALA A 559 3.84 -17.90 -33.80
CA ALA A 559 4.15 -16.88 -32.80
C ALA A 559 2.85 -16.40 -32.12
N PRO A 560 2.92 -15.82 -30.91
CA PRO A 560 1.75 -15.25 -30.24
C PRO A 560 1.03 -14.23 -31.14
N ALA A 561 -0.31 -14.24 -31.13
CA ALA A 561 -1.12 -13.42 -32.02
C ALA A 561 -1.06 -11.93 -31.66
N ALA A 562 -1.06 -11.06 -32.67
CA ALA A 562 -1.09 -9.60 -32.46
C ALA A 562 -2.38 -9.08 -31.80
N SER A 563 -3.49 -9.84 -31.81
CA SER A 563 -4.74 -9.48 -31.10
C SER A 563 -4.65 -9.69 -29.60
N ASP A 564 -3.77 -10.59 -29.16
CA ASP A 564 -3.39 -10.61 -27.76
C ASP A 564 -2.50 -9.38 -27.48
N MET A 565 -1.82 -8.81 -28.51
CA MET A 565 -0.73 -7.79 -28.39
C MET A 565 -1.18 -6.35 -28.39
N TYR A 566 -2.41 -6.14 -28.80
CA TYR A 566 -3.10 -4.87 -28.62
C TYR A 566 -4.48 -5.25 -28.14
N GLY A 567 -4.65 -5.32 -26.81
CA GLY A 567 -5.96 -5.49 -26.18
C GLY A 567 -6.97 -4.60 -26.91
N GLU A 568 -8.02 -5.24 -27.43
CA GLU A 568 -9.02 -4.60 -28.28
C GLU A 568 -9.55 -3.33 -27.60
N ASN A 569 -9.16 -2.15 -28.12
CA ASN A 569 -10.00 -0.96 -28.04
C ASN A 569 -11.23 -1.23 -28.93
N ARG A 570 -12.28 -1.82 -28.35
CA ARG A 570 -13.63 -1.83 -28.90
C ARG A 570 -14.58 -1.03 -28.04
#